data_AF-A0AAP4N8J9-F1
#
_entry.id   AF-A0AAP4N8J9-F1
#
_cell.length_a   1.000
_cell.length_b   1.000
_cell.length_c   1.000
_cell.angle_alpha   90.00
_cell.angle_beta   90.00
_cell.angle_gamma   90.00
#
_symmetry.space_group_name_H-M   'P 1'
#
loop_
_entity.id
_entity.type
_entity.pdbx_description
1 polymer ?
#
loop_
_entity_poly.entity_id
_entity_poly.type
_entity_poly.pdbx_seq_one_letter_code
_entity_poly.pdbx_strand_id
1 'polypeptide(L)'
;MKLDSDKLTAIIETINDDLYATDLTTEKLQERVAAYTDDDGKMGIGDFAQWMMQESRDYTTIYTRRLIEALAAAGYLNDPGK
;
A
#
# COMPACT_ATOMS: atom_id res chain seq x y z
N MET A 1 -23.94 -11.32 15.99
CA MET A 1 -22.68 -11.82 15.41
C MET A 1 -21.64 -10.74 15.61
N LYS A 2 -20.61 -10.97 16.42
CA LYS A 2 -19.40 -10.14 16.34
C LYS A 2 -18.74 -10.58 15.04
N LEU A 3 -18.44 -9.64 14.14
CA LEU A 3 -17.50 -9.86 13.04
C LEU A 3 -16.32 -10.64 13.61
N ASP A 4 -15.78 -11.61 12.88
CA ASP A 4 -14.53 -12.29 13.23
C ASP A 4 -13.35 -11.29 13.12
N SER A 5 -13.35 -10.32 14.04
CA SER A 5 -12.49 -9.14 14.05
C SER A 5 -11.03 -9.53 14.13
N ASP A 6 -10.75 -10.67 14.74
CA ASP A 6 -9.40 -11.21 14.89
C ASP A 6 -8.88 -11.70 13.53
N LYS A 7 -9.72 -12.38 12.73
CA LYS A 7 -9.34 -12.78 11.35
C LYS A 7 -9.18 -11.58 10.42
N LEU A 8 -10.05 -10.58 10.51
CA LEU A 8 -9.93 -9.37 9.70
C LEU A 8 -8.63 -8.61 10.03
N THR A 9 -8.29 -8.53 11.32
CA THR A 9 -7.03 -7.93 11.79
C THR A 9 -5.83 -8.70 11.25
N ALA A 10 -5.84 -10.03 11.34
CA ALA A 10 -4.77 -10.87 10.80
C ALA A 10 -4.57 -10.71 9.28
N ILE A 11 -5.66 -10.56 8.51
CA ILE A 11 -5.59 -10.28 7.06
C ILE A 11 -4.90 -8.93 6.81
N ILE A 12 -5.29 -7.89 7.54
CA ILE A 12 -4.70 -6.55 7.41
C ILE A 12 -3.21 -6.55 7.79
N GLU A 13 -2.85 -7.22 8.89
CA GLU A 13 -1.46 -7.38 9.31
C GLU A 13 -0.62 -8.09 8.25
N THR A 14 -1.13 -9.19 7.69
CA THR A 14 -0.45 -9.92 6.61
C THR A 14 -0.23 -9.05 5.38
N ILE A 15 -1.23 -8.26 4.97
CA ILE A 15 -1.10 -7.34 3.83
C ILE A 15 -0.02 -6.28 4.11
N ASN A 16 -0.02 -5.70 5.32
CA ASN A 16 0.99 -4.72 5.68
C ASN A 16 2.39 -5.32 5.63
N ASP A 17 2.60 -6.49 6.23
CA ASP A 17 3.89 -7.17 6.23
C ASP A 17 4.37 -7.46 4.81
N ASP A 18 3.49 -7.95 3.94
CA ASP A 18 3.80 -8.19 2.52
C ASP A 18 4.19 -6.90 1.78
N LEU A 19 3.48 -5.79 2.02
CA LEU A 19 3.80 -4.50 1.41
C LEU A 19 5.16 -3.96 1.87
N TYR A 20 5.49 -4.08 3.16
CA TYR A 20 6.80 -3.69 3.67
C TYR A 20 7.94 -4.59 3.17
N ALA A 21 7.65 -5.85 2.88
CA ALA A 21 8.64 -6.77 2.32
C ALA A 21 8.86 -6.59 0.81
N THR A 22 7.91 -6.01 0.07
CA THR A 22 7.92 -6.00 -1.40
C THR A 22 7.89 -4.61 -2.03
N ASP A 23 6.92 -3.77 -1.65
CA ASP A 23 6.58 -2.52 -2.34
C ASP A 23 7.10 -1.26 -1.60
N LEU A 24 7.20 -1.32 -0.26
CA LEU A 24 7.63 -0.24 0.64
C LEU A 24 9.06 -0.42 1.15
N THR A 25 9.90 -1.15 0.40
CA THR A 25 11.32 -1.31 0.76
C THR A 25 12.09 -0.01 0.54
N THR A 26 13.22 0.15 1.24
CA THR A 26 14.12 1.30 1.06
C THR A 26 14.62 1.42 -0.38
N GLU A 27 14.93 0.30 -1.02
CA GLU A 27 15.40 0.27 -2.41
C GLU A 27 14.31 0.77 -3.37
N LYS A 28 13.07 0.30 -3.22
CA LYS A 28 11.94 0.75 -4.03
C LYS A 28 11.60 2.22 -3.79
N LEU A 29 11.71 2.69 -2.56
CA LEU A 29 11.55 4.11 -2.25
C LEU A 29 12.61 4.96 -2.95
N GLN A 30 13.87 4.51 -2.96
CA GLN A 30 14.95 5.20 -3.68
C GLN A 30 14.70 5.24 -5.19
N GLU A 31 14.27 4.12 -5.80
CA GLU A 31 13.89 4.08 -7.21
C GLU A 31 12.79 5.11 -7.55
N ARG A 32 11.74 5.19 -6.71
CA ARG A 32 10.62 6.11 -6.94
C ARG A 32 11.01 7.58 -6.72
N VAL A 33 11.79 7.87 -5.68
CA VAL A 33 12.20 9.25 -5.38
C VAL A 33 13.20 9.77 -6.42
N ALA A 34 14.05 8.90 -6.96
CA ALA A 34 15.07 9.25 -7.95
C ALA A 34 14.49 9.87 -9.23
N ALA A 35 13.26 9.49 -9.62
CA ALA A 35 12.57 10.07 -10.77
C ALA A 35 12.18 11.56 -10.59
N TYR A 36 12.25 12.07 -9.35
CA TYR A 36 11.86 13.42 -8.97
C TYR A 36 13.04 14.23 -8.38
N THR A 37 14.24 13.65 -8.34
CA THR A 37 15.46 14.32 -7.87
C THR A 37 16.38 14.63 -9.04
N ASP A 38 17.11 15.76 -8.97
CA ASP A 38 18.17 16.08 -9.92
C ASP A 38 19.45 15.26 -9.69
N ASP A 39 20.47 15.48 -10.53
CA ASP A 39 21.76 14.78 -10.46
C ASP A 39 22.52 15.04 -9.14
N ASP A 40 22.17 16.09 -8.40
CA ASP A 40 22.71 16.41 -7.07
C ASP A 40 21.87 15.80 -5.93
N GLY A 41 20.79 15.06 -6.25
CA GLY A 41 19.85 14.49 -5.28
C GLY A 41 18.90 15.52 -4.66
N LYS A 42 18.76 16.70 -5.25
CA LYS A 42 17.83 17.74 -4.78
C LYS A 42 16.49 17.58 -5.45
N MET A 43 15.43 17.92 -4.71
CA MET A 43 14.05 17.89 -5.19
C MET A 43 13.45 19.29 -5.08
N GLY A 44 12.92 19.80 -6.19
CA GLY A 44 12.17 21.04 -6.18
C GLY A 44 10.84 20.89 -5.43
N ILE A 45 10.28 21.99 -4.92
CA ILE A 45 9.00 21.95 -4.19
C ILE A 45 7.84 21.42 -5.06
N GLY A 46 7.87 21.70 -6.37
CA GLY A 46 6.89 21.20 -7.32
C GLY A 46 6.99 19.67 -7.50
N ASP A 47 8.19 19.17 -7.71
CA ASP A 47 8.45 17.73 -7.85
C ASP A 47 8.15 16.99 -6.56
N PHE A 48 8.47 17.58 -5.40
CA PHE A 48 8.09 17.05 -4.10
C PHE A 48 6.58 16.91 -3.94
N ALA A 49 5.81 17.93 -4.29
CA ALA A 49 4.36 17.86 -4.23
C ALA A 49 3.80 16.78 -5.18
N GLN A 50 4.35 16.66 -6.39
CA GLN A 50 3.96 15.63 -7.36
C GLN A 50 4.29 14.22 -6.86
N TRP A 51 5.51 14.02 -6.37
CA TRP A 51 5.93 12.75 -5.79
C TRP A 51 5.02 12.34 -4.63
N MET A 52 4.77 13.24 -3.66
CA MET A 52 3.87 12.96 -2.53
C MET A 52 2.45 12.57 -2.96
N MET A 53 1.89 13.23 -3.98
CA MET A 53 0.58 12.86 -4.53
C MET A 53 0.61 11.48 -5.18
N GLN A 54 1.66 11.17 -5.94
CA GLN A 54 1.82 9.90 -6.62
C GLN A 54 2.01 8.75 -5.63
N GLU A 55 2.86 8.92 -4.61
CA GLU A 55 3.06 7.94 -3.54
C GLU A 55 1.75 7.65 -2.79
N SER A 56 1.00 8.70 -2.42
CA SER A 56 -0.28 8.54 -1.74
C SER A 56 -1.29 7.76 -2.59
N ARG A 57 -1.37 8.06 -3.88
CA ARG A 57 -2.25 7.36 -4.82
C ARG A 57 -1.85 5.91 -4.98
N ASP A 58 -0.58 5.63 -5.22
CA ASP A 58 -0.10 4.29 -5.51
C ASP A 58 -0.24 3.37 -4.30
N TYR A 59 0.13 3.83 -3.10
CA TYR A 59 -0.04 3.02 -1.89
C TYR A 59 -1.49 2.76 -1.55
N THR A 60 -2.35 3.77 -1.67
CA THR A 60 -3.78 3.57 -1.45
C THR A 60 -4.34 2.55 -2.44
N THR A 61 -3.91 2.61 -3.70
CA THR A 61 -4.37 1.69 -4.76
C THR A 61 -3.87 0.27 -4.52
N ILE A 62 -2.57 0.11 -4.23
CA ILE A 62 -1.94 -1.19 -3.96
C ILE A 62 -2.58 -1.83 -2.73
N TYR A 63 -2.66 -1.10 -1.60
CA TYR A 63 -3.27 -1.60 -0.38
C TYR A 63 -4.74 -2.01 -0.60
N THR A 64 -5.52 -1.14 -1.25
CA THR A 64 -6.94 -1.42 -1.56
C THR A 64 -7.09 -2.68 -2.39
N ARG A 65 -6.25 -2.83 -3.43
CA ARG A 65 -6.27 -4.03 -4.28
C ARG A 65 -5.97 -5.29 -3.48
N ARG A 66 -4.89 -5.30 -2.69
CA ARG A 66 -4.50 -6.45 -1.86
C ARG A 66 -5.58 -6.81 -0.85
N LEU A 67 -6.20 -5.81 -0.24
CA LEU A 67 -7.30 -6.00 0.71
C LEU A 67 -8.52 -6.63 0.04
N ILE A 68 -8.95 -6.13 -1.12
CA ILE A 68 -10.07 -6.71 -1.86
C ILE A 68 -9.77 -8.15 -2.26
N GLU A 69 -8.58 -8.43 -2.78
CA GLU A 69 -8.15 -9.78 -3.17
C GLU A 69 -8.17 -10.75 -1.97
N ALA A 70 -7.66 -10.32 -0.80
CA ALA A 70 -7.67 -11.12 0.42
C ALA A 70 -9.08 -11.37 0.97
N LEU A 71 -9.93 -10.33 0.99
CA LEU A 71 -11.33 -10.43 1.41
C LEU A 71 -12.13 -11.35 0.46
N ALA A 72 -11.85 -11.31 -0.84
CA ALA A 72 -12.42 -12.21 -1.83
C ALA A 72 -12.04 -13.67 -1.54
N ALA A 73 -10.75 -13.93 -1.32
CA ALA A 73 -10.22 -15.26 -1.04
C ALA A 73 -10.79 -15.85 0.27
N ALA A 74 -11.00 -15.01 1.28
CA ALA A 74 -11.63 -15.39 2.55
C ALA A 74 -13.17 -15.49 2.46
N GLY A 75 -13.77 -15.11 1.33
CA GLY A 75 -15.21 -15.26 1.06
C GLY A 75 -16.09 -14.12 1.58
N TYR A 76 -15.50 -13.03 2.08
CA TYR A 76 -16.23 -11.87 2.62
C TYR A 76 -16.98 -11.05 1.55
N LEU A 77 -16.58 -11.16 0.28
CA LEU A 77 -17.29 -10.46 -0.81
C LEU A 77 -18.64 -11.09 -1.15
N ASN A 78 -18.79 -12.40 -0.95
CA ASN A 78 -20.03 -13.13 -1.23
C ASN A 78 -20.91 -13.28 0.01
N ASP A 79 -20.31 -13.22 1.20
CA ASP A 79 -21.00 -13.29 2.48
C ASP A 79 -20.37 -12.30 3.46
N PRO A 80 -20.79 -11.02 3.43
CA PRO A 80 -20.22 -9.96 4.28
C PRO A 80 -20.50 -10.16 5.77
N GLY A 81 -21.39 -11.09 6.13
CA GLY A 81 -21.76 -11.37 7.51
C GLY A 81 -20.78 -12.30 8.24
N LYS A 82 -19.93 -13.04 7.51
CA LYS A 82 -18.94 -13.95 8.11
C LYS A 82 -18.00 -13.32 9.13
#